data_AF-A0AAP1MM42-F1
#
_entry.id   AF-A0AAP1MM42-F1
#
_cell.length_a   1.000
_cell.length_b   1.000
_cell.length_c   1.000
_cell.angle_alpha   90.00
_cell.angle_beta   90.00
_cell.angle_gamma   90.00
#
_symmetry.space_group_name_H-M   'P 1'
#
loop_
_entity.id
_entity.type
_entity.pdbx_description
1 polymer ?
#
loop_
_entity_poly.entity_id
_entity_poly.type
_entity_poly.pdbx_seq_one_letter_code
_entity_poly.pdbx_strand_id
1 'polypeptide(L)'
;MALTAGGMTLVGAASELVLAARLVIAGCKTNPALCLNQAGIYAADIVAPEAIIGTGAVTTGSTLILGKTEDSVKKLSRQLVNVFDEFYKTKTFNTQPVAGFIKGETAAGANLSTKTADYVKSLQKDNTAKLVSIFNKQNPNAELNVFGKPLQQVLGPGGSDTRGKIKVFASEKLTEDEIISFATSLTGGIPFKEQILPDGRLMYVKINDNQTIKQSNNQTIKQSNNQTINLRDFSASAEKTGARWTIEIIGNSDIKTVSKTSLNRFEVKFR
;
A
#
# COMPACT_ATOMS: atom_id res chain seq x y z
N MET A 1 -7.60 -10.91 9.38
CA MET A 1 -7.70 -9.45 9.19
C MET A 1 -8.46 -9.17 7.92
N ALA A 2 -9.23 -8.08 7.89
CA ALA A 2 -10.03 -7.67 6.74
C ALA A 2 -9.76 -6.21 6.36
N LEU A 3 -9.72 -5.90 5.06
CA LEU A 3 -9.55 -4.54 4.54
C LEU A 3 -10.14 -4.42 3.13
N THR A 4 -10.57 -3.21 2.74
CA THR A 4 -11.11 -2.92 1.41
C THR A 4 -10.04 -2.51 0.40
N ALA A 5 -10.12 -3.03 -0.82
CA ALA A 5 -9.25 -2.63 -1.93
C ALA A 5 -9.97 -2.79 -3.27
N GLY A 6 -10.00 -1.74 -4.10
CA GLY A 6 -10.60 -1.81 -5.44
C GLY A 6 -12.09 -2.21 -5.44
N GLY A 7 -12.81 -1.91 -4.36
CA GLY A 7 -14.20 -2.32 -4.16
C GLY A 7 -14.39 -3.79 -3.76
N MET A 8 -13.32 -4.49 -3.37
CA MET A 8 -13.35 -5.85 -2.82
C MET A 8 -13.04 -5.83 -1.33
N THR A 9 -13.59 -6.79 -0.60
CA THR A 9 -13.20 -7.06 0.79
C THR A 9 -12.12 -8.14 0.80
N LEU A 10 -10.93 -7.81 1.27
CA LEU A 10 -9.81 -8.73 1.40
C LEU A 10 -9.77 -9.30 2.80
N VAL A 11 -9.70 -10.62 2.94
CA VAL A 11 -9.61 -11.32 4.22
C VAL A 11 -8.40 -12.24 4.19
N GLY A 12 -7.50 -12.10 5.16
CA GLY A 12 -6.31 -12.97 5.23
C GLY A 12 -5.91 -13.27 6.67
N ALA A 13 -5.08 -14.31 6.83
CA ALA A 13 -4.58 -14.73 8.14
C ALA A 13 -3.54 -13.76 8.73
N ALA A 14 -2.80 -13.02 7.89
CA ALA A 14 -1.73 -12.11 8.31
C ALA A 14 -1.92 -10.68 7.77
N SER A 15 -1.49 -9.66 8.52
CA SER A 15 -1.66 -8.23 8.19
C SER A 15 -0.91 -7.87 6.94
N GLU A 16 0.33 -8.36 6.88
CA GLU A 16 1.31 -8.09 5.85
C GLU A 16 0.82 -8.65 4.51
N LEU A 17 0.16 -9.82 4.53
CA LEU A 17 -0.42 -10.44 3.34
C LEU A 17 -1.60 -9.63 2.80
N VAL A 18 -2.51 -9.21 3.68
CA VAL A 18 -3.67 -8.38 3.29
C VAL A 18 -3.18 -7.02 2.75
N LEU A 19 -2.16 -6.44 3.36
CA LEU A 19 -1.54 -5.20 2.91
C LEU A 19 -0.86 -5.35 1.55
N ALA A 20 -0.09 -6.41 1.36
CA ALA A 20 0.54 -6.72 0.06
C ALA A 20 -0.52 -6.89 -1.03
N ALA A 21 -1.59 -7.63 -0.76
CA ALA A 21 -2.70 -7.82 -1.70
C ALA A 21 -3.38 -6.49 -2.06
N ARG A 22 -3.63 -5.61 -1.08
CA ARG A 22 -4.16 -4.25 -1.32
C ARG A 22 -3.29 -3.50 -2.33
N LEU A 23 -1.98 -3.52 -2.15
CA LEU A 23 -1.04 -2.83 -3.03
C LEU A 23 -1.03 -3.41 -4.46
N VAL A 24 -1.02 -4.73 -4.56
CA VAL A 24 -1.07 -5.45 -5.85
C VAL A 24 -2.35 -5.11 -6.61
N ILE A 25 -3.49 -5.14 -5.93
CA ILE A 25 -4.80 -4.81 -6.50
C ILE A 25 -4.85 -3.34 -6.92
N ALA A 26 -4.36 -2.43 -6.08
CA ALA A 26 -4.36 -1.01 -6.38
C ALA A 26 -3.61 -0.72 -7.70
N GLY A 27 -2.47 -1.39 -7.93
CA GLY A 27 -1.69 -1.30 -9.15
C GLY A 27 -2.25 -2.04 -10.38
N CYS A 28 -3.30 -2.86 -10.22
CA CYS A 28 -3.77 -3.76 -11.26
C CYS A 28 -5.31 -3.82 -11.34
N LYS A 29 -5.89 -2.85 -12.05
CA LYS A 29 -7.34 -2.68 -12.17
C LYS A 29 -8.02 -3.63 -13.15
N THR A 30 -7.29 -4.13 -14.16
CA THR A 30 -7.87 -4.91 -15.25
C THR A 30 -8.10 -6.36 -14.88
N ASN A 31 -7.19 -6.97 -14.11
CA ASN A 31 -7.35 -8.34 -13.64
C ASN A 31 -6.67 -8.54 -12.27
N PRO A 32 -7.38 -8.19 -11.17
CA PRO A 32 -6.86 -8.33 -9.81
C PRO A 32 -6.37 -9.76 -9.49
N ALA A 33 -7.09 -10.79 -9.94
CA ALA A 33 -6.74 -12.18 -9.69
C ALA A 33 -5.41 -12.57 -10.35
N LEU A 34 -5.21 -12.17 -11.62
CA LEU A 34 -3.96 -12.42 -12.34
C LEU A 34 -2.78 -11.77 -11.63
N CYS A 35 -2.94 -10.53 -11.17
CA CYS A 35 -1.88 -9.80 -10.49
C CYS A 35 -1.56 -10.35 -9.11
N LEU A 36 -2.56 -10.80 -8.35
CA LEU A 36 -2.32 -11.53 -7.09
C LEU A 36 -1.51 -12.81 -7.33
N ASN A 37 -1.86 -13.60 -8.35
CA ASN A 37 -1.12 -14.81 -8.71
C ASN A 37 0.33 -14.50 -9.16
N GLN A 38 0.51 -13.43 -9.94
CA GLN A 38 1.84 -12.94 -10.31
C GLN A 38 2.66 -12.51 -9.09
N ALA A 39 2.02 -11.89 -8.10
CA ALA A 39 2.64 -11.54 -6.82
C ALA A 39 2.80 -12.72 -5.85
N GLY A 40 2.37 -13.94 -6.23
CA GLY A 40 2.44 -15.12 -5.37
C GLY A 40 1.44 -15.10 -4.20
N ILE A 41 0.36 -14.34 -4.34
CA ILE A 41 -0.75 -14.30 -3.39
C ILE A 41 -1.89 -15.11 -4.00
N TYR A 42 -2.33 -16.14 -3.28
CA TYR A 42 -3.48 -16.94 -3.68
C TYR A 42 -4.74 -16.28 -3.13
N ALA A 43 -5.78 -16.19 -3.95
CA ALA A 43 -7.07 -15.63 -3.58
C ALA A 43 -8.21 -16.54 -4.02
N ALA A 44 -9.26 -16.66 -3.19
CA ALA A 44 -10.52 -17.30 -3.55
C ALA A 44 -11.71 -16.44 -3.11
N ASP A 45 -12.77 -16.41 -3.91
CA ASP A 45 -14.03 -15.76 -3.53
C ASP A 45 -14.81 -16.68 -2.57
N ILE A 46 -15.35 -16.12 -1.49
CA ILE A 46 -16.19 -16.89 -0.55
C ILE A 46 -17.50 -17.36 -1.19
N VAL A 47 -17.99 -16.67 -2.23
CA VAL A 47 -19.23 -17.05 -2.96
C VAL A 47 -19.00 -18.27 -3.87
N ALA A 48 -17.75 -18.50 -4.28
CA ALA A 48 -17.37 -19.65 -5.09
C ALA A 48 -16.14 -20.36 -4.49
N PRO A 49 -16.31 -21.04 -3.34
CA PRO A 49 -15.20 -21.69 -2.63
C PRO A 49 -14.44 -22.73 -3.48
N GLU A 50 -15.04 -23.22 -4.57
CA GLU A 50 -14.49 -24.18 -5.53
C GLU A 50 -13.86 -23.52 -6.77
N ALA A 51 -14.08 -22.22 -7.00
CA ALA A 51 -13.48 -21.46 -8.11
C ALA A 51 -12.04 -21.07 -7.77
N ILE A 52 -11.22 -22.10 -7.61
CA ILE A 52 -9.85 -21.98 -7.20
C ILE A 52 -9.01 -21.87 -8.46
N ILE A 53 -8.47 -20.67 -8.65
CA ILE A 53 -7.49 -20.30 -9.66
C ILE A 53 -8.09 -19.92 -11.03
N GLY A 54 -8.19 -18.62 -11.26
CA GLY A 54 -7.68 -18.05 -12.51
C GLY A 54 -8.63 -17.79 -13.68
N THR A 55 -9.93 -18.03 -13.57
CA THR A 55 -10.85 -17.78 -14.72
C THR A 55 -12.17 -17.09 -14.38
N GLY A 56 -12.56 -17.03 -13.11
CA GLY A 56 -13.75 -16.30 -12.67
C GLY A 56 -13.48 -14.79 -12.61
N ALA A 57 -14.43 -13.98 -13.07
CA ALA A 57 -14.37 -12.53 -12.89
C ALA A 57 -14.44 -12.22 -11.39
N VAL A 58 -13.29 -11.86 -10.79
CA VAL A 58 -13.30 -11.17 -9.50
C VAL A 58 -13.97 -9.83 -9.75
N THR A 59 -15.17 -9.65 -9.20
CA THR A 59 -15.98 -8.45 -9.42
C THR A 59 -15.93 -7.52 -8.22
N THR A 60 -16.26 -6.25 -8.45
CA THR A 60 -16.54 -5.30 -7.37
C THR A 60 -17.63 -5.87 -6.47
N GLY A 61 -17.41 -5.86 -5.15
CA GLY A 61 -18.30 -6.44 -4.14
C GLY A 61 -17.87 -7.84 -3.65
N SER A 62 -16.95 -8.52 -4.34
CA SER A 62 -16.44 -9.83 -3.90
C SER A 62 -15.70 -9.74 -2.56
N THR A 63 -15.82 -10.81 -1.76
CA THR A 63 -14.99 -11.03 -0.58
C THR A 63 -13.93 -12.08 -0.90
N LEU A 64 -12.68 -11.65 -0.98
CA LEU A 64 -11.54 -12.49 -1.32
C LEU A 64 -10.83 -12.98 -0.05
N ILE A 65 -10.73 -14.30 0.07
CA ILE A 65 -9.90 -14.97 1.05
C ILE A 65 -8.49 -15.12 0.48
N LEU A 66 -7.50 -14.61 1.20
CA LEU A 66 -6.11 -14.52 0.80
C LEU A 66 -5.25 -15.52 1.58
N GLY A 67 -4.29 -16.13 0.89
CA GLY A 67 -3.36 -17.07 1.49
C GLY A 67 -2.04 -17.13 0.73
N LYS A 68 -1.03 -17.69 1.39
CA LYS A 68 0.30 -17.90 0.80
C LYS A 68 0.33 -19.10 -0.13
N THR A 69 -0.59 -20.03 0.08
CA THR A 69 -0.76 -21.26 -0.71
C THR A 69 -2.24 -21.49 -0.98
N GLU A 70 -2.53 -22.23 -2.04
CA GLU A 70 -3.89 -22.66 -2.36
C GLU A 70 -4.55 -23.41 -1.20
N ASP A 71 -3.81 -24.29 -0.53
CA ASP A 71 -4.31 -25.06 0.61
C ASP A 71 -4.68 -24.18 1.80
N SER A 72 -3.89 -23.14 2.08
CA SER A 72 -4.19 -22.17 3.15
C SER A 72 -5.50 -21.43 2.86
N VAL A 73 -5.73 -21.05 1.61
CA VAL A 73 -6.96 -20.40 1.17
C VAL A 73 -8.14 -21.36 1.29
N LYS A 74 -8.04 -22.58 0.76
CA LYS A 74 -9.08 -23.62 0.85
C LYS A 74 -9.51 -23.88 2.29
N LYS A 75 -8.55 -24.04 3.19
CA LYS A 75 -8.81 -24.30 4.62
C LYS A 75 -9.51 -23.10 5.27
N LEU A 76 -9.01 -21.89 5.05
CA LEU A 76 -9.62 -20.68 5.62
C LEU A 76 -11.05 -20.45 5.08
N SER A 77 -11.26 -20.62 3.77
CA SER A 77 -12.59 -20.51 3.16
C SER A 77 -13.56 -21.53 3.73
N ARG A 78 -13.16 -22.80 3.86
CA ARG A 78 -14.00 -23.84 4.49
C ARG A 78 -14.34 -23.52 5.95
N GLN A 79 -13.37 -23.06 6.72
CA GLN A 79 -13.60 -22.67 8.12
C GLN A 79 -14.60 -21.51 8.22
N LEU A 80 -14.49 -20.50 7.34
CA LEU A 80 -15.46 -19.40 7.29
C LEU A 80 -16.87 -19.88 6.95
N VAL A 81 -17.01 -20.68 5.88
CA VAL A 81 -18.32 -21.24 5.48
C VAL A 81 -18.94 -22.07 6.61
N ASN A 82 -18.15 -22.90 7.29
CA ASN A 82 -18.62 -23.70 8.41
C ASN A 82 -19.13 -22.84 9.57
N VAL A 83 -18.43 -21.74 9.91
CA VAL A 83 -18.88 -20.81 10.97
C VAL A 83 -20.21 -20.14 10.59
N PHE A 84 -20.40 -19.78 9.32
CA PHE A 84 -21.66 -19.20 8.86
C PHE A 84 -22.80 -20.23 8.85
N ASP A 85 -22.54 -21.46 8.42
CA ASP A 85 -23.52 -22.55 8.44
C ASP A 85 -23.94 -22.91 9.87
N GLU A 86 -22.97 -23.05 10.79
CA GLU A 86 -23.23 -23.26 12.21
C GLU A 86 -24.02 -22.09 12.81
N PHE A 87 -23.66 -20.84 12.49
CA PHE A 87 -24.41 -19.67 12.94
C PHE A 87 -25.86 -19.71 12.45
N TYR A 88 -26.09 -20.08 11.19
CA TYR A 88 -27.43 -20.13 10.63
C TYR A 88 -28.30 -21.18 11.34
N LYS A 89 -27.72 -22.35 11.63
CA LYS A 89 -28.37 -23.48 12.30
C LYS A 89 -28.59 -23.25 13.79
N THR A 90 -27.56 -22.80 14.50
CA THR A 90 -27.54 -22.74 15.97
C THR A 90 -27.90 -21.36 16.52
N LYS A 91 -27.91 -20.32 15.68
CA LYS A 91 -27.96 -18.89 16.09
C LYS A 91 -26.80 -18.46 16.99
N THR A 92 -25.76 -19.29 17.11
CA THR A 92 -24.55 -18.98 17.88
C THR A 92 -23.38 -18.74 16.95
N PHE A 93 -22.66 -17.64 17.15
CA PHE A 93 -21.52 -17.27 16.32
C PHE A 93 -20.22 -17.71 16.99
N ASN A 94 -19.60 -18.77 16.49
CA ASN A 94 -18.36 -19.33 17.05
C ASN A 94 -17.16 -19.07 16.14
N THR A 95 -16.29 -18.14 16.52
CA THR A 95 -15.09 -17.80 15.74
C THR A 95 -13.84 -18.56 16.18
N GLN A 96 -13.91 -19.44 17.19
CA GLN A 96 -12.74 -20.17 17.70
C GLN A 96 -12.01 -20.98 16.61
N PRO A 97 -12.69 -21.69 15.69
CA PRO A 97 -12.01 -22.45 14.65
C PRO A 97 -11.20 -21.57 13.70
N VAL A 98 -11.77 -20.43 13.29
CA VAL A 98 -11.10 -19.43 12.44
C VAL A 98 -9.94 -18.77 13.19
N ALA A 99 -10.13 -18.42 14.47
CA ALA A 99 -9.07 -17.83 15.30
C ALA A 99 -7.90 -18.81 15.51
N GLY A 100 -8.19 -20.09 15.72
CA GLY A 100 -7.19 -21.15 15.83
C GLY A 100 -6.38 -21.32 14.54
N PHE A 101 -7.07 -21.31 13.39
CA PHE A 101 -6.41 -21.36 12.08
C PHE A 101 -5.49 -20.14 11.84
N ILE A 102 -5.99 -18.92 12.09
CA ILE A 102 -5.21 -17.69 11.94
C ILE A 102 -3.96 -17.71 12.82
N LYS A 103 -4.08 -18.16 14.07
CA LYS A 103 -2.95 -18.32 14.99
C LYS A 103 -1.94 -19.34 14.45
N GLY A 104 -2.42 -20.47 13.90
CA GLY A 104 -1.57 -21.49 13.27
C GLY A 104 -0.76 -20.97 12.07
N GLU A 105 -1.41 -20.24 11.15
CA GLU A 105 -0.75 -19.61 10.00
C GLU A 105 0.25 -18.52 10.40
N THR A 106 -0.08 -17.76 11.45
CA THR A 106 0.83 -16.74 12.00
C THR A 106 2.08 -17.39 12.60
N ALA A 107 1.93 -18.53 13.29
CA ALA A 107 3.03 -19.29 13.88
C ALA A 107 3.88 -20.04 12.84
N ALA A 108 3.28 -20.51 11.73
CA ALA A 108 3.96 -21.22 10.64
C ALA A 108 4.86 -20.31 9.76
N GLY A 109 4.96 -19.03 10.11
CA GLY A 109 5.90 -18.06 9.55
C GLY A 109 5.18 -16.74 9.32
N ALA A 110 5.46 -15.72 10.13
CA ALA A 110 4.82 -14.41 10.02
C ALA A 110 5.19 -13.63 8.72
N ASN A 111 6.11 -14.15 7.92
CA ASN A 111 6.67 -13.43 6.78
C ASN A 111 5.93 -13.73 5.46
N LEU A 112 5.90 -12.73 4.57
CA LEU A 112 5.46 -12.87 3.18
C LEU A 112 6.27 -13.98 2.47
N SER A 113 5.69 -14.58 1.43
CA SER A 113 6.49 -15.42 0.52
C SER A 113 7.60 -14.57 -0.12
N THR A 114 8.74 -15.16 -0.47
CA THR A 114 9.83 -14.43 -1.16
C THR A 114 9.32 -13.72 -2.40
N LYS A 115 8.50 -14.41 -3.20
CA LYS A 115 7.88 -13.86 -4.41
C LYS A 115 7.02 -12.62 -4.11
N THR A 116 6.21 -12.68 -3.06
CA THR A 116 5.36 -11.55 -2.64
C THR A 116 6.20 -10.40 -2.09
N ALA A 117 7.21 -10.69 -1.28
CA ALA A 117 8.11 -9.68 -0.73
C ALA A 117 8.87 -8.94 -1.84
N ASP A 118 9.39 -9.67 -2.84
CA ASP A 118 10.10 -9.09 -3.98
C ASP A 118 9.18 -8.24 -4.86
N TYR A 119 7.94 -8.68 -5.05
CA TYR A 119 6.92 -7.90 -5.78
C TYR A 119 6.54 -6.60 -5.05
N VAL A 120 6.33 -6.65 -3.74
CA VAL A 120 6.04 -5.44 -2.95
C VAL A 120 7.22 -4.48 -2.96
N LYS A 121 8.45 -4.98 -2.89
CA LYS A 121 9.67 -4.17 -3.01
C LYS A 121 9.83 -3.53 -4.38
N SER A 122 9.49 -4.23 -5.47
CA SER A 122 9.53 -3.63 -6.81
C SER A 122 8.51 -2.50 -6.95
N LEU A 123 7.28 -2.71 -6.47
CA LEU A 123 6.27 -1.63 -6.42
C LEU A 123 6.74 -0.42 -5.63
N GLN A 124 7.36 -0.64 -4.46
CA GLN A 124 7.94 0.42 -3.65
C GLN A 124 8.99 1.20 -4.41
N LYS A 125 9.94 0.50 -5.06
CA LYS A 125 11.01 1.11 -5.83
C LYS A 125 10.45 1.96 -6.97
N ASP A 126 9.50 1.43 -7.73
CA ASP A 126 8.90 2.11 -8.87
C ASP A 126 8.11 3.35 -8.45
N ASN A 127 7.29 3.24 -7.41
CA ASN A 127 6.50 4.37 -6.91
C ASN A 127 7.36 5.41 -6.19
N THR A 128 8.42 4.99 -5.51
CA THR A 128 9.42 5.91 -4.95
C THR A 128 10.14 6.66 -6.06
N ALA A 129 10.53 6.00 -7.16
CA ALA A 129 11.17 6.68 -8.29
C ALA A 129 10.25 7.72 -8.95
N LYS A 130 8.96 7.40 -9.13
CA LYS A 130 7.95 8.37 -9.59
C LYS A 130 7.80 9.54 -8.63
N LEU A 131 7.85 9.29 -7.32
CA LEU A 131 7.76 10.34 -6.33
C LEU A 131 9.04 11.20 -6.29
N VAL A 132 10.21 10.61 -6.45
CA VAL A 132 11.48 11.35 -6.52
C VAL A 132 11.49 12.25 -7.75
N SER A 133 10.99 11.76 -8.90
CA SER A 133 11.03 12.51 -10.15
C SER A 133 10.22 13.81 -10.11
N ILE A 134 9.11 13.87 -9.36
CA ILE A 134 8.30 15.10 -9.24
C ILE A 134 9.03 16.23 -8.50
N PHE A 135 10.08 15.91 -7.74
CA PHE A 135 10.93 16.88 -7.06
C PHE A 135 12.19 17.27 -7.85
N ASN A 136 12.37 16.72 -9.05
CA ASN A 136 13.47 17.12 -9.92
C ASN A 136 13.28 18.57 -10.38
N LYS A 137 14.23 19.45 -10.04
CA LYS A 137 14.19 20.87 -10.44
C LYS A 137 14.22 21.09 -11.95
N GLN A 138 14.75 20.13 -12.71
CA GLN A 138 14.77 20.20 -14.18
C GLN A 138 13.38 19.92 -14.80
N ASN A 139 12.44 19.37 -14.02
CA ASN A 139 11.07 19.12 -14.45
C ASN A 139 10.08 19.82 -13.50
N PRO A 140 9.87 21.14 -13.64
CA PRO A 140 9.03 21.90 -12.73
C PRO A 140 7.53 21.56 -12.83
N ASN A 141 7.08 21.02 -13.97
CA ASN A 141 5.70 20.66 -14.28
C ASN A 141 5.53 19.14 -14.33
N ALA A 142 5.92 18.47 -13.25
CA ALA A 142 5.93 17.02 -13.22
C ALA A 142 4.50 16.47 -13.07
N GLU A 143 4.22 15.35 -13.72
CA GLU A 143 2.99 14.59 -13.53
C GLU A 143 3.23 13.48 -12.49
N LEU A 144 2.31 13.32 -11.53
CA LEU A 144 2.34 12.19 -10.61
C LEU A 144 1.36 11.12 -11.07
N ASN A 145 1.86 9.94 -11.42
CA ASN A 145 1.01 8.81 -11.75
C ASN A 145 0.74 7.94 -10.50
N VAL A 146 -0.52 7.94 -10.05
CA VAL A 146 -1.00 7.09 -8.96
C VAL A 146 -1.78 5.92 -9.55
N PHE A 147 -1.15 4.74 -9.61
CA PHE A 147 -1.77 3.50 -10.09
C PHE A 147 -2.51 3.62 -11.45
N GLY A 148 -1.84 4.21 -12.43
CA GLY A 148 -2.38 4.43 -13.77
C GLY A 148 -3.25 5.69 -13.91
N LYS A 149 -3.44 6.46 -12.84
CA LYS A 149 -4.14 7.74 -12.86
C LYS A 149 -3.14 8.90 -12.85
N PRO A 150 -2.91 9.59 -13.98
CA PRO A 150 -2.06 10.77 -14.02
C PRO A 150 -2.73 11.93 -13.28
N LEU A 151 -1.97 12.57 -12.39
CA LEU A 151 -2.40 13.76 -11.65
C LEU A 151 -1.61 14.97 -12.13
N GLN A 152 -2.34 16.02 -12.47
CA GLN A 152 -1.73 17.28 -12.87
C GLN A 152 -1.26 18.06 -11.66
N GLN A 153 -0.05 18.61 -11.76
CA GLN A 153 0.50 19.52 -10.77
C GLN A 153 -0.29 20.84 -10.80
N VAL A 154 -0.76 21.29 -9.64
CA VAL A 154 -1.41 22.60 -9.50
C VAL A 154 -0.34 23.68 -9.48
N LEU A 155 -0.46 24.65 -10.40
CA LEU A 155 0.42 25.82 -10.51
C LEU A 155 -0.33 27.08 -10.07
N GLY A 156 0.39 28.09 -9.56
CA GLY A 156 -0.18 29.37 -9.13
C GLY A 156 -0.57 29.40 -7.64
N PRO A 157 -1.49 30.31 -7.22
CA PRO A 157 -1.88 30.48 -5.83
C PRO A 157 -2.35 29.17 -5.19
N GLY A 158 -1.73 28.78 -4.07
CA GLY A 158 -2.04 27.53 -3.38
C GLY A 158 -1.48 26.27 -4.04
N GLY A 159 -0.82 26.39 -5.18
CA GLY A 159 -0.20 25.30 -5.90
C GLY A 159 1.19 24.92 -5.38
N SER A 160 1.89 24.13 -6.19
CA SER A 160 3.26 23.68 -5.92
C SER A 160 4.23 24.85 -5.77
N ASP A 161 5.16 24.75 -4.83
CA ASP A 161 6.15 25.79 -4.64
C ASP A 161 7.30 25.71 -5.65
N THR A 162 7.86 26.86 -5.98
CA THR A 162 9.02 26.97 -6.88
C THR A 162 10.30 26.44 -6.25
N ARG A 163 10.34 26.36 -4.91
CA ARG A 163 11.47 25.86 -4.12
C ARG A 163 11.56 24.32 -4.12
N GLY A 164 10.53 23.62 -4.61
CA GLY A 164 10.49 22.17 -4.72
C GLY A 164 10.32 21.46 -3.38
N LYS A 165 9.82 22.15 -2.34
CA LYS A 165 9.51 21.53 -1.04
C LYS A 165 8.10 20.94 -1.05
N ILE A 166 7.16 21.62 -1.69
CA ILE A 166 5.74 21.28 -1.67
C ILE A 166 5.28 21.08 -3.11
N LYS A 167 4.76 19.89 -3.39
CA LYS A 167 4.11 19.56 -4.66
C LYS A 167 2.64 19.30 -4.42
N VAL A 168 1.78 20.04 -5.11
CA VAL A 168 0.32 19.97 -4.99
C VAL A 168 -0.23 19.39 -6.28
N PHE A 169 -1.07 18.36 -6.18
CA PHE A 169 -1.68 17.67 -7.31
C PHE A 169 -3.20 17.70 -7.22
N ALA A 170 -3.85 17.92 -8.36
CA ALA A 170 -5.29 17.80 -8.52
C ALA A 170 -5.66 16.31 -8.41
N SER A 171 -6.37 15.96 -7.33
CA SER A 171 -6.59 14.57 -6.94
C SER A 171 -8.06 14.15 -6.97
N GLU A 172 -8.95 14.94 -7.59
CA GLU A 172 -10.40 14.72 -7.64
C GLU A 172 -10.76 13.35 -8.22
N LYS A 173 -9.90 12.81 -9.09
CA LYS A 173 -10.03 11.47 -9.69
C LYS A 173 -9.62 10.32 -8.77
N LEU A 174 -9.03 10.61 -7.61
CA LEU A 174 -8.61 9.60 -6.63
C LEU A 174 -9.63 9.47 -5.51
N THR A 175 -9.84 8.23 -5.10
CA THR A 175 -10.48 7.91 -3.82
C THR A 175 -9.48 8.05 -2.67
N GLU A 176 -9.99 8.17 -1.44
CA GLU A 176 -9.17 8.12 -0.23
C GLU A 176 -8.33 6.83 -0.16
N ASP A 177 -8.96 5.69 -0.46
CA ASP A 177 -8.29 4.39 -0.47
C ASP A 177 -7.14 4.31 -1.47
N GLU A 178 -7.23 4.98 -2.63
CA GLU A 178 -6.14 5.04 -3.60
C GLU A 178 -4.97 5.90 -3.10
N ILE A 179 -5.25 7.00 -2.40
CA ILE A 179 -4.20 7.84 -1.79
C ILE A 179 -3.49 7.07 -0.68
N ILE A 180 -4.24 6.42 0.21
CA ILE A 180 -3.68 5.59 1.28
C ILE A 180 -2.86 4.44 0.69
N SER A 181 -3.37 3.76 -0.34
CA SER A 181 -2.63 2.68 -1.01
C SER A 181 -1.34 3.20 -1.66
N PHE A 182 -1.37 4.39 -2.25
CA PHE A 182 -0.19 4.99 -2.85
C PHE A 182 0.86 5.31 -1.80
N ALA A 183 0.49 6.00 -0.72
CA ALA A 183 1.37 6.26 0.41
C ALA A 183 1.93 4.97 1.01
N THR A 184 1.09 3.94 1.12
CA THR A 184 1.48 2.62 1.64
C THR A 184 2.46 1.92 0.71
N SER A 185 2.34 2.09 -0.61
CA SER A 185 3.29 1.51 -1.56
C SER A 185 4.72 2.01 -1.36
N LEU A 186 4.89 3.24 -0.84
CA LEU A 186 6.20 3.84 -0.55
C LEU A 186 6.90 3.19 0.66
N THR A 187 6.18 2.41 1.45
CA THR A 187 6.66 1.85 2.72
C THR A 187 7.40 0.53 2.61
N GLY A 188 7.37 -0.12 1.43
CA GLY A 188 7.98 -1.44 1.25
C GLY A 188 7.26 -2.57 1.97
N GLY A 189 5.98 -2.37 2.30
CA GLY A 189 5.17 -3.36 3.02
C GLY A 189 5.21 -3.21 4.54
N ILE A 190 5.88 -2.19 5.07
CA ILE A 190 5.84 -1.87 6.50
C ILE A 190 4.51 -1.15 6.79
N PRO A 191 3.64 -1.70 7.66
CA PRO A 191 2.36 -1.07 7.95
C PRO A 191 2.56 0.28 8.66
N PHE A 192 1.70 1.24 8.33
CA PHE A 192 1.62 2.49 9.08
C PHE A 192 1.15 2.23 10.52
N LYS A 193 1.70 3.01 11.45
CA LYS A 193 1.08 3.22 12.76
C LYS A 193 0.08 4.35 12.65
N GLU A 194 -1.10 4.18 13.21
CA GLU A 194 -2.17 5.18 13.16
C GLU A 194 -2.33 5.87 14.50
N GLN A 195 -2.58 7.17 14.45
CA GLN A 195 -2.88 8.01 15.61
C GLN A 195 -3.97 9.01 15.22
N ILE A 196 -5.03 9.07 16.02
CA ILE A 196 -6.07 10.11 15.90
C ILE A 196 -5.64 11.31 16.74
N LEU A 197 -5.55 12.47 16.10
CA LEU A 197 -5.20 13.75 16.70
C LEU A 197 -6.41 14.68 16.68
N PRO A 198 -6.42 15.77 17.48
CA PRO A 198 -7.47 16.78 17.42
C PRO A 198 -7.67 17.37 16.02
N ASP A 199 -6.58 17.48 15.26
CA ASP A 199 -6.58 18.06 13.92
C ASP A 199 -6.97 17.07 12.81
N GLY A 200 -6.97 15.76 13.09
CA GLY A 200 -7.26 14.71 12.11
C GLY A 200 -6.48 13.41 12.32
N ARG A 201 -6.47 12.55 11.30
CA ARG A 201 -5.79 11.25 11.30
C ARG A 201 -4.33 11.40 10.84
N LEU A 202 -3.41 10.84 11.63
CA LEU A 202 -1.99 10.69 11.28
C LEU A 202 -1.62 9.21 11.15
N MET A 203 -1.07 8.85 9.99
CA MET A 203 -0.49 7.54 9.72
C MET A 203 1.01 7.71 9.48
N TYR A 204 1.87 7.02 10.22
CA TYR A 204 3.32 7.25 10.14
C TYR A 204 4.13 5.95 10.15
N VAL A 205 5.26 5.96 9.44
CA VAL A 205 6.20 4.84 9.39
C VAL A 205 7.63 5.36 9.30
N LYS A 206 8.54 4.66 10.00
CA LYS A 206 9.98 4.85 9.86
C LYS A 206 10.54 3.68 9.07
N ILE A 207 11.20 3.99 7.97
CA ILE A 207 11.82 3.02 7.07
C ILE A 207 13.31 3.11 7.31
N ASN A 208 13.90 2.00 7.73
CA ASN A 208 15.34 1.87 7.93
C ASN A 208 15.87 0.86 6.91
N ASP A 209 15.98 1.30 5.66
CA ASP A 209 16.51 0.46 4.59
C ASP A 209 18.03 0.54 4.57
N ASN A 210 18.66 -0.43 5.24
CA ASN A 210 20.10 -0.64 5.19
C ASN A 210 20.42 -1.60 4.05
N GLN A 211 20.72 -1.06 2.87
CA GLN A 211 21.22 -1.85 1.76
C GLN A 211 22.73 -1.99 1.84
N THR A 212 23.20 -3.22 1.65
CA THR A 212 24.62 -3.53 1.50
C THR A 212 24.87 -3.85 0.04
N ILE A 213 25.45 -2.91 -0.69
CA ILE A 213 25.80 -3.08 -2.09
C ILE A 213 27.24 -3.59 -2.14
N LYS A 214 27.42 -4.83 -2.63
CA LYS A 214 28.75 -5.35 -2.99
C LYS A 214 29.07 -4.91 -4.41
N GLN A 215 30.04 -4.04 -4.56
CA GLN A 215 30.56 -3.65 -5.86
C GLN A 215 31.50 -4.72 -6.42
N SER A 216 31.67 -4.72 -7.75
CA SER A 216 32.53 -5.66 -8.49
C SER A 216 34.00 -5.67 -8.04
N ASN A 217 34.45 -4.64 -7.34
CA ASN A 217 35.80 -4.53 -6.78
C ASN A 217 35.90 -5.01 -5.32
N ASN A 218 34.96 -5.82 -4.83
CA ASN A 218 34.83 -6.23 -3.41
C ASN A 218 34.60 -5.06 -2.42
N GLN A 219 34.30 -3.86 -2.89
CA GLN A 219 33.94 -2.74 -2.03
C GLN A 219 32.48 -2.88 -1.57
N THR A 220 32.26 -2.74 -0.26
CA THR A 220 30.92 -2.78 0.32
C THR A 220 30.44 -1.36 0.61
N ILE A 221 29.40 -0.89 -0.09
CA ILE A 221 28.72 0.36 0.25
C ILE A 221 27.53 0.00 1.14
N LYS A 222 27.47 0.58 2.34
CA LYS A 222 26.24 0.61 3.15
C LYS A 222 25.46 1.86 2.74
N GLN A 223 24.36 1.66 2.01
CA GLN A 223 23.40 2.72 1.73
C GLN A 223 22.26 2.61 2.74
N SER A 224 22.16 3.59 3.64
CA SER A 224 21.04 3.69 4.57
C SER A 224 20.07 4.76 4.08
N ASN A 225 18.94 4.35 3.53
CA ASN A 225 17.85 5.26 3.18
C ASN A 225 16.88 5.35 4.37
N ASN A 226 17.37 5.97 5.45
CA ASN A 226 16.54 6.22 6.62
C ASN A 226 15.54 7.33 6.29
N GLN A 227 14.27 6.98 6.20
CA GLN A 227 13.22 7.94 5.91
C GLN A 227 12.00 7.75 6.81
N THR A 228 11.28 8.83 7.04
CA THR A 228 9.95 8.80 7.67
C THR A 228 8.92 9.22 6.64
N ILE A 229 7.84 8.46 6.54
CA ILE A 229 6.68 8.80 5.72
C ILE A 229 5.51 9.02 6.66
N ASN A 230 4.91 10.21 6.58
CA ASN A 230 3.68 10.55 7.28
C ASN A 230 2.58 10.77 6.24
N LEU A 231 1.44 10.13 6.40
CA LEU A 231 0.22 10.40 5.67
C LEU A 231 -0.80 11.01 6.64
N ARG A 232 -1.36 12.16 6.29
CA ARG A 232 -2.32 12.90 7.12
C ARG A 232 -3.44 13.52 6.31
N ASP A 233 -4.64 13.58 6.86
CA ASP A 233 -5.81 14.27 6.29
C ASP A 233 -5.90 15.76 6.69
N PHE A 234 -4.90 16.26 7.42
CA PHE A 234 -4.80 17.65 7.82
C PHE A 234 -3.50 18.31 7.36
N SER A 235 -3.49 19.64 7.27
CA SER A 235 -2.29 20.40 6.98
C SER A 235 -2.40 21.85 7.46
N ALA A 236 -1.31 22.39 8.02
CA ALA A 236 -1.20 23.81 8.36
C ALA A 236 -1.37 24.75 7.14
N SER A 237 -1.22 24.23 5.92
CA SER A 237 -1.48 25.00 4.69
C SER A 237 -2.74 24.55 3.95
N ALA A 238 -3.62 23.76 4.57
CA ALA A 238 -4.82 23.22 3.94
C ALA A 238 -5.73 24.32 3.38
N GLU A 239 -5.97 25.40 4.13
CA GLU A 239 -6.78 26.54 3.65
C GLU A 239 -6.21 27.18 2.38
N LYS A 240 -4.88 27.24 2.28
CA LYS A 240 -4.19 27.82 1.12
C LYS A 240 -4.12 26.87 -0.06
N THR A 241 -3.89 25.58 0.19
CA THR A 241 -3.63 24.59 -0.88
C THR A 241 -4.85 23.79 -1.27
N GLY A 242 -5.92 23.82 -0.49
CA GLY A 242 -7.09 22.95 -0.61
C GLY A 242 -6.77 21.47 -0.38
N ALA A 243 -5.70 21.15 0.35
CA ALA A 243 -5.22 19.77 0.45
C ALA A 243 -6.13 18.95 1.38
N ARG A 244 -6.71 17.86 0.86
CA ARG A 244 -7.45 16.84 1.62
C ARG A 244 -6.56 15.76 2.22
N TRP A 245 -5.40 15.51 1.61
CA TRP A 245 -4.40 14.57 2.10
C TRP A 245 -2.99 15.12 1.84
N THR A 246 -2.06 14.87 2.77
CA THR A 246 -0.65 15.22 2.63
C THR A 246 0.22 14.01 2.95
N ILE A 247 1.08 13.63 2.01
CA ILE A 247 2.23 12.76 2.25
C ILE A 247 3.43 13.65 2.56
N GLU A 248 3.98 13.53 3.76
CA GLU A 248 5.23 14.16 4.15
C GLU A 248 6.34 13.11 4.20
N ILE A 249 7.46 13.43 3.55
CA ILE A 249 8.63 12.57 3.46
C ILE A 249 9.80 13.30 4.09
N ILE A 250 10.45 12.63 5.04
CA ILE A 250 11.58 13.17 5.79
C ILE A 250 12.76 12.23 5.63
N GLY A 251 13.96 12.75 5.34
CA GLY A 251 15.19 11.94 5.29
C GLY A 251 15.49 11.26 3.95
N ASN A 252 14.62 11.37 2.94
CA ASN A 252 14.87 10.74 1.64
C ASN A 252 16.01 11.42 0.88
N SER A 253 17.15 10.72 0.75
CA SER A 253 18.36 11.21 0.10
C SER A 253 18.20 11.43 -1.40
N ASP A 254 17.37 10.63 -2.06
CA ASP A 254 17.19 10.69 -3.51
C ASP A 254 16.43 11.96 -3.88
N ILE A 255 15.37 12.28 -3.13
CA ILE A 255 14.65 13.56 -3.27
C ILE A 255 15.61 14.73 -3.04
N LYS A 256 16.42 14.70 -1.97
CA LYS A 256 17.40 15.77 -1.68
C LYS A 256 18.39 15.96 -2.82
N THR A 257 18.83 14.87 -3.43
CA THR A 257 19.76 14.88 -4.56
C THR A 257 19.15 15.52 -5.81
N VAL A 258 17.97 15.05 -6.24
CA VAL A 258 17.33 15.57 -7.47
C VAL A 258 16.76 16.98 -7.31
N SER A 259 16.34 17.35 -6.11
CA SER A 259 15.84 18.70 -5.81
C SER A 259 16.96 19.71 -5.56
N LYS A 260 18.24 19.30 -5.54
CA LYS A 260 19.42 20.17 -5.32
C LYS A 260 19.18 21.17 -4.19
N THR A 261 18.79 20.66 -3.02
CA THR A 261 18.38 21.48 -1.87
C THR A 261 19.01 20.96 -0.58
N SER A 262 19.10 21.81 0.44
CA SER A 262 19.49 21.42 1.80
C SER A 262 18.30 20.93 2.64
N LEU A 263 17.08 21.04 2.12
CA LEU A 263 15.87 20.57 2.79
C LEU A 263 15.91 19.06 3.03
N ASN A 264 15.33 18.66 4.16
CA ASN A 264 15.20 17.27 4.57
C ASN A 264 13.74 16.81 4.69
N ARG A 265 12.80 17.70 4.37
CA ARG A 265 11.35 17.49 4.52
C ARG A 265 10.65 17.98 3.27
N PHE A 266 9.86 17.11 2.67
CA PHE A 266 9.14 17.35 1.43
C PHE A 266 7.68 16.95 1.62
N GLU A 267 6.77 17.65 0.95
CA GLU A 267 5.33 17.38 1.02
C GLU A 267 4.75 17.17 -0.38
N VAL A 268 3.96 16.12 -0.53
CA VAL A 268 3.08 15.87 -1.66
C VAL A 268 1.65 16.02 -1.16
N LYS A 269 0.91 16.98 -1.71
CA LYS A 269 -0.45 17.32 -1.31
C LYS A 269 -1.43 16.91 -2.40
N PHE A 270 -2.51 16.29 -1.97
CA PHE A 270 -3.64 15.90 -2.81
C PHE A 270 -4.78 16.89 -2.54
N ARG A 271 -5.10 17.71 -3.54
CA ARG A 271 -6.20 18.67 -3.53
C ARG A 271 -7.47 18.02 -4.08
#